data_AF-A0A271J586-F1
#
_entry.id   AF-A0A271J586-F1
#
_cell.length_a   1.000
_cell.length_b   1.000
_cell.length_c   1.000
_cell.angle_alpha   90.00
_cell.angle_beta   90.00
_cell.angle_gamma   90.00
#
_symmetry.space_group_name_H-M   'P 1'
#
loop_
_entity.id
_entity.type
_entity.pdbx_description
1 polymer ?
#
loop_
_entity_poly.entity_id
_entity_poly.type
_entity_poly.pdbx_seq_one_letter_code
_entity_poly.pdbx_strand_id
1 'polypeptide(L)'
;MRLVLLAIAFAATGCSAADALNVVLDPTARPVSSASDDSPSNGASQADVIILVAQRGTPAYAFAESRENGSTIFAERKLWRGLQKAAEILNEGGSRTVTVGVAGGEYDGEFGGGIQRVPRIDNPEGTLKLLAGFNDDFSGRQPFAFAVSVPTIRGRDGAIFQIASRTTLKELVISGLILDAAPSNKYDARTNSLVKGESRNYPLMSWAQMEAERVVIADNIFLNGASGTVRLGMTPPRGVSGEVIVQNNFFLNNLLAFETQTYGRRIGAPYGRLVVRNNSFLANFPYNPDPTSSNVSAVELHTSESFQETVFERNLFAYNAGGAFQVDWPQDRLADFTLRENLFFLNGVLWGEGAAEAAVFAGKFGTGAVYRILDLYDVEDDVDGEVSGNVAFDPQVPIVMAPLQSVDGASVSAQPTLMNDVRRLFGANTDGGTVAIANFAPQMMFDIRAVPLPQNEEAKAFGVQPAIIYGATGAPQ
;
A
#
# COMPACT_ATOMS: atom_id res chain seq x y z
N MET A 1 -42.62 -23.48 5.13
CA MET A 1 -41.57 -23.35 4.09
C MET A 1 -40.23 -23.27 4.79
N ARG A 2 -39.32 -24.20 4.48
CA ARG A 2 -38.01 -24.35 5.12
C ARG A 2 -37.07 -23.25 4.65
N LEU A 3 -36.41 -22.56 5.59
CA LEU A 3 -35.27 -21.69 5.35
C LEU A 3 -34.05 -22.57 5.10
N VAL A 4 -33.43 -22.44 3.93
CA VAL A 4 -32.16 -23.09 3.60
C VAL A 4 -31.03 -22.13 3.99
N LEU A 5 -30.27 -22.50 5.01
CA LEU A 5 -28.99 -21.87 5.35
C LEU A 5 -27.94 -22.39 4.34
N LEU A 6 -27.40 -21.51 3.50
CA LEU A 6 -26.29 -21.85 2.63
C LEU A 6 -24.98 -21.59 3.40
N ALA A 7 -24.39 -22.65 3.95
CA ALA A 7 -23.03 -22.63 4.48
C ALA A 7 -22.05 -22.81 3.30
N ILE A 8 -21.22 -21.81 3.04
CA ILE A 8 -20.09 -21.94 2.11
C ILE A 8 -18.97 -22.66 2.86
N ALA A 9 -18.74 -23.92 2.51
CA ALA A 9 -17.62 -24.71 2.99
C ALA A 9 -16.39 -24.44 2.08
N PHE A 10 -15.35 -23.82 2.63
CA PHE A 10 -14.02 -23.85 2.04
C PHE A 10 -13.35 -25.16 2.47
N ALA A 11 -13.00 -26.00 1.49
CA ALA A 11 -12.26 -27.23 1.71
C ALA A 11 -10.79 -26.89 2.00
N ALA A 12 -10.38 -26.99 3.27
CA ALA A 12 -8.97 -26.98 3.64
C ALA A 12 -8.36 -28.33 3.24
N THR A 13 -7.52 -28.34 2.21
CA THR A 13 -6.65 -29.48 1.91
C THR A 13 -5.56 -29.59 2.95
N GLY A 14 -5.60 -30.70 3.68
CA GLY A 14 -4.67 -31.20 4.70
C GLY A 14 -3.31 -30.53 4.82
N CYS A 15 -3.18 -29.67 5.83
CA CYS A 15 -1.95 -29.49 6.58
C CYS A 15 -2.34 -29.58 8.06
N SER A 16 -1.66 -30.42 8.83
CA SER A 16 -2.03 -30.64 10.23
C SER A 16 -1.74 -29.38 11.05
N ALA A 17 -2.62 -29.05 12.00
CA ALA A 17 -2.46 -27.89 12.89
C ALA A 17 -1.15 -27.90 13.72
N ALA A 18 -0.41 -29.02 13.71
CA ALA A 18 0.89 -29.15 14.37
C ALA A 18 2.05 -28.62 13.51
N ASP A 19 1.92 -28.55 12.18
CA ASP A 19 3.02 -28.15 11.28
C ASP A 19 3.12 -26.63 11.08
N ALA A 20 2.01 -25.89 11.24
CA ALA A 20 1.97 -24.43 11.16
C ALA A 20 2.62 -23.73 12.36
N LEU A 21 2.83 -24.44 13.47
CA LEU A 21 3.41 -23.90 14.71
C LEU A 21 4.93 -23.69 14.62
N ASN A 22 5.62 -24.39 13.71
CA ASN A 22 7.08 -24.44 13.65
C ASN A 22 7.74 -23.28 12.90
N VAL A 23 7.00 -22.28 12.40
CA VAL A 23 7.63 -21.12 11.70
C VAL A 23 7.53 -19.82 12.49
N VAL A 24 6.55 -19.71 13.40
CA VAL A 24 6.45 -18.59 14.35
C VAL A 24 7.09 -18.94 15.70
N LEU A 25 7.29 -20.22 16.06
CA LEU A 25 7.82 -20.61 17.38
C LEU A 25 9.08 -21.49 17.35
N ASP A 26 9.67 -21.78 16.19
CA ASP A 26 10.96 -22.49 16.09
C ASP A 26 12.11 -21.54 15.73
N PRO A 27 12.94 -21.09 16.69
CA PRO A 27 14.13 -20.28 16.41
C PRO A 27 15.27 -21.06 15.72
N THR A 28 15.06 -22.31 15.29
CA THR A 28 16.12 -23.17 14.72
C THR A 28 15.82 -23.78 13.34
N ALA A 29 14.69 -23.47 12.71
CA ALA A 29 14.37 -23.98 11.38
C ALA A 29 15.28 -23.37 10.29
N ARG A 30 16.40 -24.03 10.01
CA ARG A 30 17.34 -23.67 8.94
C ARG A 30 16.74 -23.96 7.54
N PRO A 31 17.00 -23.11 6.53
CA PRO A 31 16.75 -23.47 5.14
C PRO A 31 17.70 -24.61 4.72
N VAL A 32 17.18 -25.56 3.95
CA VAL A 32 17.98 -26.59 3.29
C VAL A 32 18.76 -25.93 2.15
N SER A 33 20.03 -25.57 2.39
CA SER A 33 20.96 -25.15 1.34
C SER A 33 21.80 -26.34 0.89
N SER A 34 21.74 -26.66 -0.41
CA SER A 34 22.75 -27.49 -1.08
C SER A 34 24.12 -26.80 -1.05
N ALA A 35 25.17 -27.58 -0.73
CA ALA A 35 26.59 -27.23 -0.64
C ALA A 35 27.11 -26.39 -1.83
N SER A 36 28.18 -25.58 -1.75
CA SER A 36 29.42 -25.64 -0.95
C SER A 36 30.15 -24.28 -0.99
N ASP A 37 30.71 -23.79 0.12
CA ASP A 37 32.12 -23.37 0.22
C ASP A 37 32.48 -22.98 1.67
N ASP A 38 33.61 -23.51 2.13
CA ASP A 38 34.14 -23.36 3.49
C ASP A 38 34.88 -22.03 3.66
N SER A 39 34.39 -21.17 4.54
CA SER A 39 35.19 -20.16 5.25
C SER A 39 34.49 -19.75 6.56
N PRO A 40 35.17 -19.75 7.71
CA PRO A 40 34.52 -19.52 8.99
C PRO A 40 34.31 -18.03 9.23
N SER A 41 33.16 -17.49 8.85
CA SER A 41 32.68 -16.21 9.40
C SER A 41 32.09 -16.48 10.78
N ASN A 42 32.85 -16.17 11.83
CA ASN A 42 32.35 -16.06 13.19
C ASN A 42 31.37 -14.88 13.30
N GLY A 43 30.10 -15.17 13.05
CA GLY A 43 28.98 -14.29 13.34
C GLY A 43 27.76 -15.18 13.59
N ALA A 44 27.64 -15.72 14.80
CA ALA A 44 26.44 -16.47 15.17
C ALA A 44 25.23 -15.53 15.04
N SER A 45 24.28 -15.84 14.15
CA SER A 45 23.03 -15.09 14.07
C SER A 45 22.33 -15.22 15.43
N GLN A 46 21.99 -14.09 16.03
CA GLN A 46 21.22 -14.11 17.27
C GLN A 46 19.81 -14.63 16.97
N ALA A 47 19.18 -15.29 17.94
CA ALA A 47 17.83 -15.82 17.77
C ALA A 47 16.85 -14.70 17.43
N ASP A 48 15.92 -14.98 16.50
CA ASP A 48 14.85 -14.07 16.15
C ASP A 48 13.97 -13.77 17.37
N VAL A 49 13.57 -12.50 17.51
CA VAL A 49 12.73 -12.03 18.60
C VAL A 49 11.34 -11.71 18.08
N ILE A 50 10.33 -12.11 18.82
CA ILE A 50 8.92 -11.97 18.44
C ILE A 50 8.20 -11.13 19.49
N ILE A 51 7.42 -10.17 19.01
CA ILE A 51 6.58 -9.31 19.84
C ILE A 51 5.15 -9.51 19.34
N LEU A 52 4.33 -10.18 20.14
CA LEU A 52 2.93 -10.43 19.86
C LEU A 52 2.10 -9.26 20.39
N VAL A 53 1.39 -8.58 19.51
CA VAL A 53 0.62 -7.38 19.81
C VAL A 53 -0.87 -7.68 19.68
N ALA A 54 -1.62 -7.50 20.77
CA ALA A 54 -3.08 -7.68 20.80
C ALA A 54 -3.73 -6.77 21.84
N GLN A 55 -4.95 -6.32 21.58
CA GLN A 55 -5.67 -5.45 22.52
C GLN A 55 -5.99 -6.19 23.83
N ARG A 56 -5.82 -5.51 24.97
CA ARG A 56 -6.11 -6.09 26.29
C ARG A 56 -7.57 -6.59 26.37
N GLY A 57 -7.75 -7.78 26.95
CA GLY A 57 -9.08 -8.36 27.17
C GLY A 57 -9.63 -9.14 25.98
N THR A 58 -8.85 -9.29 24.91
CA THR A 58 -9.17 -10.16 23.76
C THR A 58 -8.58 -11.56 23.95
N PRO A 59 -9.13 -12.59 23.26
CA PRO A 59 -8.51 -13.92 23.20
C PRO A 59 -7.06 -13.87 22.67
N ALA A 60 -6.82 -13.04 21.65
CA ALA A 60 -5.48 -12.75 21.11
C ALA A 60 -4.47 -12.33 22.18
N TYR A 61 -4.86 -11.42 23.07
CA TYR A 61 -3.95 -10.97 24.12
C TYR A 61 -3.71 -12.03 25.19
N ALA A 62 -4.74 -12.80 25.57
CA ALA A 62 -4.57 -13.92 26.48
C ALA A 62 -3.62 -14.99 25.92
N PHE A 63 -3.73 -15.27 24.61
CA PHE A 63 -2.79 -16.14 23.92
C PHE A 63 -1.37 -15.57 23.95
N ALA A 64 -1.19 -14.29 23.58
CA ALA A 64 0.11 -13.64 23.60
C ALA A 64 0.79 -13.70 24.99
N GLU A 65 0.06 -13.37 26.06
CA GLU A 65 0.56 -13.48 27.45
C GLU A 65 0.96 -14.92 27.80
N SER A 66 0.24 -15.93 27.29
CA SER A 66 0.58 -17.34 27.53
C SER A 66 1.85 -17.82 26.82
N ARG A 67 2.32 -17.09 25.79
CA ARG A 67 3.53 -17.41 25.01
C ARG A 67 4.75 -16.60 25.42
N GLU A 68 4.56 -15.49 26.13
CA GLU A 68 5.66 -14.65 26.61
C GLU A 68 6.65 -15.46 27.47
N ASN A 69 7.95 -15.31 27.17
CA ASN A 69 9.02 -16.02 27.86
C ASN A 69 10.12 -15.08 28.39
N GLY A 70 9.93 -13.76 28.27
CA GLY A 70 10.84 -12.74 28.78
C GLY A 70 12.19 -12.61 28.05
N SER A 71 12.40 -13.35 26.94
CA SER A 71 13.67 -13.36 26.22
C SER A 71 13.49 -13.24 24.70
N THR A 72 12.81 -14.21 24.08
CA THR A 72 12.61 -14.26 22.62
C THR A 72 11.16 -13.99 22.22
N ILE A 73 10.20 -14.07 23.15
CA ILE A 73 8.80 -13.78 22.90
C ILE A 73 8.30 -12.80 23.95
N PHE A 74 7.73 -11.69 23.50
CA PHE A 74 7.12 -10.64 24.31
C PHE A 74 5.65 -10.44 23.93
N ALA A 75 4.82 -10.06 24.89
CA ALA A 75 3.41 -9.72 24.67
C ALA A 75 3.16 -8.23 24.93
N GLU A 76 2.53 -7.54 23.97
CA GLU A 76 2.27 -6.11 24.07
C GLU A 76 0.79 -5.77 23.79
N ARG A 77 0.28 -4.80 24.54
CA ARG A 77 -1.16 -4.43 24.50
C ARG A 77 -1.51 -3.41 23.43
N LYS A 78 -0.50 -2.69 22.95
CA LYS A 78 -0.64 -1.57 22.03
C LYS A 78 0.44 -1.65 20.96
N LEU A 79 0.09 -1.34 19.72
CA LEU A 79 1.01 -1.37 18.60
C LEU A 79 2.25 -0.50 18.84
N TRP A 80 2.07 0.75 19.24
CA TRP A 80 3.20 1.64 19.51
C TRP A 80 4.13 1.14 20.63
N ARG A 81 3.62 0.38 21.62
CA ARG A 81 4.46 -0.27 22.64
C ARG A 81 5.28 -1.40 22.04
N GLY A 82 4.66 -2.23 21.20
CA GLY A 82 5.37 -3.26 20.44
C GLY A 82 6.47 -2.68 19.54
N LEU A 83 6.20 -1.57 18.86
CA LEU A 83 7.19 -0.86 18.04
C LEU A 83 8.31 -0.24 18.89
N GLN A 84 7.99 0.29 20.07
CA GLN A 84 8.98 0.81 21.01
C GLN A 84 9.92 -0.31 21.48
N LYS A 85 9.35 -1.43 21.93
CA LYS A 85 10.09 -2.62 22.36
C LYS A 85 10.96 -3.18 21.23
N ALA A 86 10.45 -3.20 20.00
CA ALA A 86 11.22 -3.63 18.83
C ALA A 86 12.45 -2.76 18.59
N ALA A 87 12.29 -1.44 18.67
CA ALA A 87 13.40 -0.51 18.51
C ALA A 87 14.43 -0.63 19.65
N GLU A 88 13.98 -0.83 20.89
CA GLU A 88 14.86 -1.09 22.04
C GLU A 88 15.73 -2.33 21.79
N ILE A 89 15.11 -3.46 21.39
CA ILE A 89 15.79 -4.73 21.12
C ILE A 89 16.75 -4.64 19.94
N LEU A 90 16.37 -3.93 18.86
CA LEU A 90 17.24 -3.76 17.69
C LEU A 90 18.45 -2.88 18.02
N ASN A 91 18.31 -1.89 18.90
CA ASN A 91 19.40 -1.00 19.32
C ASN A 91 20.41 -1.66 20.27
N GLU A 92 20.17 -2.88 20.74
CA GLU A 92 21.19 -3.69 21.41
C GLU A 92 22.32 -4.12 20.45
N GLY A 93 22.08 -4.06 19.13
CA GLY A 93 23.06 -4.30 18.08
C GLY A 93 23.16 -5.75 17.61
N GLY A 94 23.97 -5.94 16.56
CA GLY A 94 24.19 -7.22 15.88
C GLY A 94 23.11 -7.59 14.85
N SER A 95 23.41 -8.61 14.05
CA SER A 95 22.47 -9.23 13.11
C SER A 95 21.34 -9.93 13.87
N ARG A 96 20.22 -9.21 14.01
CA ARG A 96 19.02 -9.64 14.75
C ARG A 96 17.76 -9.27 13.97
N THR A 97 16.82 -10.19 13.91
CA THR A 97 15.47 -9.93 13.39
C THR A 97 14.51 -9.72 14.56
N VAL A 98 13.71 -8.66 14.50
CA VAL A 98 12.56 -8.47 15.39
C VAL A 98 11.28 -8.48 14.57
N THR A 99 10.39 -9.43 14.86
CA THR A 99 9.07 -9.53 14.25
C THR A 99 8.01 -9.03 15.22
N VAL A 100 7.29 -7.98 14.84
CA VAL A 100 6.10 -7.48 15.52
C VAL A 100 4.88 -8.08 14.83
N GLY A 101 4.30 -9.13 15.43
CA GLY A 101 3.07 -9.76 14.96
C GLY A 101 1.85 -9.09 15.58
N VAL A 102 0.90 -8.61 14.77
CA VAL A 102 -0.28 -7.87 15.27
C VAL A 102 -1.57 -8.61 14.94
N ALA A 103 -2.34 -8.96 15.96
CA ALA A 103 -3.66 -9.54 15.80
C ALA A 103 -4.67 -8.51 15.26
N GLY A 104 -5.75 -8.98 14.63
CA GLY A 104 -6.83 -8.13 14.15
C GLY A 104 -7.41 -7.24 15.28
N GLY A 105 -7.71 -5.99 14.95
CA GLY A 105 -8.22 -5.00 15.92
C GLY A 105 -7.95 -3.55 15.52
N GLU A 106 -8.27 -2.62 16.43
CA GLU A 106 -8.06 -1.18 16.24
C GLU A 106 -6.96 -0.63 17.18
N TYR A 107 -6.00 0.11 16.64
CA TYR A 107 -4.84 0.57 17.39
C TYR A 107 -4.68 2.08 17.33
N ASP A 108 -5.11 2.75 18.41
CA ASP A 108 -5.30 4.20 18.60
C ASP A 108 -4.05 5.09 18.56
N GLY A 109 -2.87 4.49 18.51
CA GLY A 109 -1.59 5.21 18.56
C GLY A 109 -1.22 5.69 19.95
N GLU A 110 -0.10 6.39 20.05
CA GLU A 110 0.37 6.93 21.32
C GLU A 110 -0.62 8.00 21.83
N PHE A 111 -1.09 7.86 23.08
CA PHE A 111 -2.09 8.74 23.72
C PHE A 111 -3.38 8.99 22.90
N GLY A 112 -3.77 8.07 22.02
CA GLY A 112 -4.93 8.26 21.14
C GLY A 112 -4.70 9.29 20.03
N GLY A 113 -3.44 9.62 19.74
CA GLY A 113 -3.06 10.58 18.70
C GLY A 113 -3.30 10.09 17.27
N GLY A 114 -3.73 8.84 17.08
CA GLY A 114 -3.98 8.26 15.76
C GLY A 114 -2.73 8.11 14.90
N ILE A 115 -1.57 7.99 15.57
CA ILE A 115 -0.24 7.94 14.97
C ILE A 115 0.55 6.80 15.62
N GLN A 116 1.17 5.98 14.78
CA GLN A 116 2.07 4.89 15.15
C GLN A 116 3.50 5.29 14.76
N ARG A 117 4.38 5.43 15.74
CA ARG A 117 5.77 5.82 15.53
C ARG A 117 6.71 4.68 15.93
N VAL A 118 7.55 4.24 15.00
CA VAL A 118 8.74 3.45 15.32
C VAL A 118 9.82 4.41 15.82
N PRO A 119 10.35 4.24 17.04
CA PRO A 119 11.49 5.03 17.51
C PRO A 119 12.73 4.84 16.64
N ARG A 120 13.74 5.70 16.82
CA ARG A 120 14.96 5.62 16.02
C ARG A 120 15.67 4.29 16.28
N ILE A 121 16.00 3.59 15.20
CA ILE A 121 16.85 2.39 15.22
C ILE A 121 18.20 2.78 14.62
N ASP A 122 19.29 2.36 15.24
CA ASP A 122 20.67 2.58 14.78
C ASP A 122 21.41 1.24 14.77
N ASN A 123 20.92 0.31 13.96
CA ASN A 123 21.49 -1.02 13.81
C ASN A 123 21.49 -1.43 12.33
N PRO A 124 22.58 -1.17 11.57
CA PRO A 124 22.64 -1.43 10.13
C PRO A 124 22.53 -2.93 9.76
N GLU A 125 22.70 -3.84 10.71
CA GLU A 125 22.52 -5.29 10.50
C GLU A 125 21.14 -5.79 10.93
N GLY A 126 20.36 -4.94 11.60
CA GLY A 126 19.07 -5.29 12.18
C GLY A 126 17.95 -5.34 11.16
N THR A 127 17.00 -6.25 11.37
CA THR A 127 15.79 -6.38 10.54
C THR A 127 14.54 -6.16 11.38
N LEU A 128 13.67 -5.24 10.96
CA LEU A 128 12.37 -5.01 11.57
C LEU A 128 11.26 -5.53 10.64
N LYS A 129 10.45 -6.46 11.14
CA LYS A 129 9.26 -6.94 10.43
C LYS A 129 8.00 -6.61 11.21
N LEU A 130 7.17 -5.70 10.71
CA LEU A 130 5.82 -5.47 11.22
C LEU A 130 4.85 -6.27 10.36
N LEU A 131 4.27 -7.32 10.94
CA LEU A 131 3.34 -8.23 10.28
C LEU A 131 1.98 -8.16 11.01
N ALA A 132 1.05 -7.41 10.45
CA ALA A 132 -0.32 -7.30 10.95
C ALA A 132 -1.24 -8.29 10.24
N GLY A 133 -2.39 -8.61 10.85
CA GLY A 133 -3.38 -9.50 10.25
C GLY A 133 -3.46 -10.89 10.85
N PHE A 134 -3.02 -11.09 12.09
CA PHE A 134 -3.09 -12.40 12.76
C PHE A 134 -4.46 -12.67 13.38
N ASN A 135 -4.85 -13.94 13.43
CA ASN A 135 -5.99 -14.43 14.19
C ASN A 135 -5.69 -14.50 15.70
N ASP A 136 -6.70 -14.89 16.49
CA ASP A 136 -6.66 -14.88 17.96
C ASP A 136 -5.62 -15.80 18.60
N ASP A 137 -5.10 -16.79 17.88
CA ASP A 137 -4.05 -17.69 18.39
C ASP A 137 -2.74 -17.53 17.62
N PHE A 138 -2.63 -16.49 16.78
CA PHE A 138 -1.48 -16.20 15.93
C PHE A 138 -1.03 -17.38 15.04
N SER A 139 -1.89 -18.38 14.84
CA SER A 139 -1.59 -19.54 13.99
C SER A 139 -1.77 -19.26 12.50
N GLY A 140 -2.52 -18.21 12.17
CA GLY A 140 -2.82 -17.82 10.79
C GLY A 140 -2.76 -16.31 10.58
N ARG A 141 -2.25 -15.90 9.41
CA ARG A 141 -2.19 -14.51 8.97
C ARG A 141 -3.05 -14.31 7.72
N GLN A 142 -4.01 -13.40 7.80
CA GLN A 142 -4.89 -12.99 6.70
C GLN A 142 -5.20 -11.49 6.86
N PRO A 143 -4.35 -10.58 6.33
CA PRO A 143 -4.46 -9.14 6.55
C PRO A 143 -5.79 -8.53 6.10
N PHE A 144 -6.41 -9.12 5.08
CA PHE A 144 -7.70 -8.70 4.55
C PHE A 144 -8.90 -9.37 5.24
N ALA A 145 -8.69 -10.26 6.21
CA ALA A 145 -9.74 -10.94 6.99
C ALA A 145 -9.64 -10.66 8.50
N PHE A 146 -8.44 -10.43 9.01
CA PHE A 146 -8.16 -10.04 10.40
C PHE A 146 -7.59 -8.62 10.42
N ALA A 147 -8.38 -7.66 9.94
CA ALA A 147 -7.93 -6.29 9.72
C ALA A 147 -7.29 -5.64 10.97
N VAL A 148 -6.16 -4.96 10.75
CA VAL A 148 -5.50 -4.12 11.76
C VAL A 148 -5.65 -2.66 11.35
N SER A 149 -6.63 -2.00 11.95
CA SER A 149 -6.92 -0.60 11.69
C SER A 149 -6.09 0.30 12.59
N VAL A 150 -5.50 1.35 12.01
CA VAL A 150 -4.88 2.44 12.75
C VAL A 150 -5.78 3.67 12.63
N PRO A 151 -6.80 3.81 13.49
CA PRO A 151 -7.73 4.93 13.41
C PRO A 151 -6.98 6.25 13.57
N THR A 152 -7.22 7.19 12.66
CA THR A 152 -6.67 8.53 12.77
C THR A 152 -7.63 9.47 13.49
N ILE A 153 -7.13 10.64 13.90
CA ILE A 153 -7.92 11.69 14.55
C ILE A 153 -8.05 12.93 13.69
N ARG A 154 -9.11 13.70 13.95
CA ARG A 154 -9.27 15.03 13.36
C ARG A 154 -8.09 15.90 13.76
N GLY A 155 -7.40 16.46 12.76
CA GLY A 155 -6.32 17.40 13.01
C GLY A 155 -4.94 16.78 13.24
N ARG A 156 -4.70 15.52 12.83
CA ARG A 156 -3.38 14.88 12.89
C ARG A 156 -2.25 15.79 12.39
N ASP A 157 -1.09 15.70 13.03
CA ASP A 157 0.10 16.54 12.82
C ASP A 157 1.26 15.79 12.14
N GLY A 158 0.99 14.60 11.61
CA GLY A 158 1.98 13.80 10.89
C GLY A 158 1.34 12.62 10.15
N ALA A 159 2.20 11.75 9.61
CA ALA A 159 1.76 10.50 9.00
C ALA A 159 1.14 9.55 10.02
N ILE A 160 0.18 8.73 9.59
CA ILE A 160 -0.48 7.73 10.44
C ILE A 160 0.54 6.69 10.90
N PHE A 161 1.36 6.19 9.99
CA PHE A 161 2.51 5.36 10.30
C PHE A 161 3.81 6.09 9.99
N GLN A 162 4.72 6.14 10.95
CA GLN A 162 6.01 6.81 10.78
C GLN A 162 7.18 6.08 11.41
N ILE A 163 8.34 6.21 10.78
CA ILE A 163 9.62 5.80 11.36
C ILE A 163 10.41 7.05 11.70
N ALA A 164 10.96 7.07 12.91
CA ALA A 164 11.74 8.19 13.39
C ALA A 164 12.88 8.53 12.42
N SER A 165 13.15 9.83 12.31
CA SER A 165 14.18 10.31 11.41
C SER A 165 15.53 9.68 11.73
N ARG A 166 16.33 9.51 10.68
CA ARG A 166 17.70 9.01 10.80
C ARG A 166 17.85 7.57 11.31
N THR A 167 16.83 6.76 11.08
CA THR A 167 16.87 5.32 11.35
C THR A 167 17.79 4.61 10.35
N THR A 168 18.58 3.66 10.82
CA THR A 168 19.51 2.82 10.05
C THR A 168 19.20 1.36 10.36
N LEU A 169 18.90 0.56 9.34
CA LEU A 169 18.60 -0.86 9.45
C LEU A 169 18.99 -1.60 8.18
N LYS A 170 19.06 -2.93 8.23
CA LYS A 170 19.26 -3.75 7.04
C LYS A 170 17.99 -3.83 6.21
N GLU A 171 16.92 -4.31 6.84
CA GLU A 171 15.64 -4.59 6.18
C GLU A 171 14.46 -4.08 7.02
N LEU A 172 13.54 -3.39 6.36
CA LEU A 172 12.25 -2.97 6.91
C LEU A 172 11.13 -3.69 6.17
N VAL A 173 10.22 -4.32 6.91
CA VAL A 173 8.95 -4.83 6.38
C VAL A 173 7.81 -4.17 7.15
N ILE A 174 6.88 -3.56 6.41
CA ILE A 174 5.60 -3.07 6.96
C ILE A 174 4.47 -3.73 6.19
N SER A 175 3.68 -4.53 6.89
CA SER A 175 2.65 -5.30 6.24
C SER A 175 1.36 -5.47 7.03
N GLY A 176 0.24 -5.35 6.32
CA GLY A 176 -1.10 -5.70 6.83
C GLY A 176 -1.83 -4.59 7.60
N LEU A 177 -1.46 -3.32 7.42
CA LEU A 177 -2.12 -2.20 8.09
C LEU A 177 -3.22 -1.59 7.23
N ILE A 178 -4.29 -1.13 7.88
CA ILE A 178 -5.28 -0.22 7.29
C ILE A 178 -5.01 1.18 7.79
N LEU A 179 -4.68 2.07 6.86
CA LEU A 179 -4.39 3.49 7.10
C LEU A 179 -5.47 4.33 6.41
N ASP A 180 -6.43 4.82 7.19
CA ASP A 180 -7.53 5.66 6.72
C ASP A 180 -7.36 7.10 7.18
N ALA A 181 -7.22 8.04 6.25
CA ALA A 181 -7.13 9.46 6.56
C ALA A 181 -8.48 10.18 6.67
N ALA A 182 -9.62 9.55 6.34
CA ALA A 182 -10.92 10.23 6.27
C ALA A 182 -11.28 11.02 7.54
N PRO A 183 -11.13 10.49 8.77
CA PRO A 183 -11.41 11.28 9.98
C PRO A 183 -10.55 12.55 10.12
N SER A 184 -9.39 12.61 9.46
CA SER A 184 -8.47 13.74 9.50
C SER A 184 -8.73 14.81 8.42
N ASN A 185 -9.51 14.47 7.39
CA ASN A 185 -9.75 15.35 6.24
C ASN A 185 -11.00 16.21 6.39
N LYS A 186 -11.13 17.19 5.48
CA LYS A 186 -12.37 17.92 5.26
C LYS A 186 -13.01 17.43 3.97
N TYR A 187 -14.32 17.18 4.04
CA TYR A 187 -15.14 16.84 2.87
C TYR A 187 -16.16 17.93 2.61
N ASP A 188 -16.46 18.17 1.34
CA ASP A 188 -17.55 19.05 0.93
C ASP A 188 -18.89 18.39 1.28
N ALA A 189 -19.79 19.14 1.90
CA ALA A 189 -21.05 18.59 2.40
C ALA A 189 -22.02 18.19 1.26
N ARG A 190 -21.91 18.79 0.07
CA ARG A 190 -22.79 18.53 -1.07
C ARG A 190 -22.31 17.36 -1.91
N THR A 191 -21.00 17.28 -2.17
CA THR A 191 -20.42 16.26 -3.07
C THR A 191 -19.76 15.12 -2.31
N ASN A 192 -19.57 15.24 -0.98
CA ASN A 192 -18.77 14.35 -0.16
C ASN A 192 -17.32 14.19 -0.65
N SER A 193 -16.81 15.18 -1.39
CA SER A 193 -15.48 15.15 -1.99
C SER A 193 -14.42 15.77 -1.09
N LEU A 194 -13.20 15.24 -1.13
CA LEU A 194 -12.08 15.73 -0.35
C LEU A 194 -11.72 17.17 -0.72
N VAL A 195 -11.64 18.04 0.29
CA VAL A 195 -11.25 19.45 0.13
C VAL A 195 -9.75 19.59 0.39
N LYS A 196 -8.94 19.47 -0.66
CA LYS A 196 -7.46 19.44 -0.58
C LYS A 196 -6.85 20.56 0.26
N GLY A 197 -7.24 21.82 0.01
CA GLY A 197 -6.69 23.00 0.69
C GLY A 197 -7.06 23.12 2.18
N GLU A 198 -8.04 22.35 2.63
CA GLU A 198 -8.51 22.35 4.03
C GLU A 198 -8.26 21.01 4.75
N SER A 199 -7.82 20.01 4.00
CA SER A 199 -7.45 18.69 4.50
C SER A 199 -5.98 18.65 4.92
N ARG A 200 -5.61 17.59 5.66
CA ARG A 200 -4.25 17.45 6.17
C ARG A 200 -3.30 16.95 5.09
N ASN A 201 -2.32 17.78 4.75
CA ASN A 201 -1.32 17.49 3.73
C ASN A 201 -0.14 16.66 4.27
N TYR A 202 -0.45 15.58 4.98
CA TYR A 202 0.54 14.62 5.47
C TYR A 202 0.32 13.27 4.77
N PRO A 203 1.39 12.54 4.42
CA PRO A 203 1.25 11.19 3.88
C PRO A 203 0.58 10.25 4.89
N LEU A 204 0.11 9.09 4.43
CA LEU A 204 -0.42 8.04 5.33
C LEU A 204 0.72 7.29 6.00
N MET A 205 1.78 7.03 5.24
CA MET A 205 3.00 6.37 5.69
C MET A 205 4.22 7.20 5.30
N SER A 206 5.14 7.43 6.23
CA SER A 206 6.38 8.13 5.90
C SER A 206 7.55 7.82 6.82
N TRP A 207 8.74 8.09 6.31
CA TRP A 207 9.96 8.17 7.10
C TRP A 207 10.82 9.26 6.51
N ALA A 208 11.69 9.83 7.34
CA ALA A 208 12.61 10.86 6.93
C ALA A 208 14.05 10.38 7.12
N GLN A 209 14.85 10.45 6.06
CA GLN A 209 16.29 10.18 6.14
C GLN A 209 16.62 8.77 6.66
N MET A 210 15.85 7.76 6.28
CA MET A 210 16.13 6.36 6.62
C MET A 210 17.27 5.81 5.75
N GLU A 211 18.06 4.89 6.28
CA GLU A 211 19.00 4.08 5.52
C GLU A 211 18.65 2.60 5.67
N ALA A 212 18.39 1.92 4.55
CA ALA A 212 18.03 0.51 4.52
C ALA A 212 18.41 -0.14 3.19
N GLU A 213 18.94 -1.37 3.24
CA GLU A 213 19.24 -2.17 2.05
C GLU A 213 17.95 -2.60 1.36
N ARG A 214 16.96 -3.02 2.15
CA ARG A 214 15.68 -3.52 1.66
C ARG A 214 14.50 -2.90 2.38
N VAL A 215 13.49 -2.49 1.63
CA VAL A 215 12.22 -2.02 2.19
C VAL A 215 11.06 -2.72 1.51
N VAL A 216 10.18 -3.32 2.30
CA VAL A 216 8.97 -4.02 1.83
C VAL A 216 7.74 -3.37 2.43
N ILE A 217 6.82 -2.95 1.56
CA ILE A 217 5.50 -2.43 1.90
C ILE A 217 4.48 -3.38 1.30
N ALA A 218 3.87 -4.22 2.13
CA ALA A 218 3.05 -5.33 1.64
C ALA A 218 1.68 -5.47 2.29
N ASP A 219 0.67 -5.93 1.56
CA ASP A 219 -0.63 -6.30 2.13
C ASP A 219 -1.37 -5.16 2.87
N ASN A 220 -1.04 -3.90 2.61
CA ASN A 220 -1.64 -2.75 3.30
C ASN A 220 -2.86 -2.23 2.54
N ILE A 221 -3.74 -1.52 3.25
CA ILE A 221 -4.83 -0.75 2.68
C ILE A 221 -4.59 0.72 3.01
N PHE A 222 -4.42 1.52 1.97
CA PHE A 222 -4.27 2.95 2.04
C PHE A 222 -5.50 3.62 1.47
N LEU A 223 -6.21 4.40 2.28
CA LEU A 223 -7.41 5.07 1.81
C LEU A 223 -7.56 6.51 2.27
N ASN A 224 -8.23 7.29 1.42
CA ASN A 224 -8.66 8.65 1.69
C ASN A 224 -7.51 9.62 1.96
N GLY A 225 -6.32 9.42 1.38
CA GLY A 225 -5.21 10.36 1.49
C GLY A 225 -5.50 11.69 0.80
N ALA A 226 -5.30 12.81 1.50
CA ALA A 226 -5.40 14.17 0.92
C ALA A 226 -4.10 14.66 0.25
N SER A 227 -3.07 13.82 0.28
CA SER A 227 -1.72 14.05 -0.24
C SER A 227 -1.08 12.69 -0.53
N GLY A 228 0.12 12.68 -1.11
CA GLY A 228 0.87 11.46 -1.43
C GLY A 228 0.79 10.40 -0.33
N THR A 229 0.34 9.18 -0.66
CA THR A 229 0.06 8.12 0.32
C THR A 229 1.29 7.67 1.11
N VAL A 230 2.36 7.38 0.38
CA VAL A 230 3.62 6.85 0.92
C VAL A 230 4.74 7.78 0.50
N ARG A 231 5.51 8.28 1.47
CA ARG A 231 6.71 9.09 1.19
C ARG A 231 7.98 8.30 1.52
N LEU A 232 8.75 7.97 0.48
CA LEU A 232 9.97 7.17 0.57
C LEU A 232 11.19 8.01 0.96
N GLY A 233 11.23 8.55 2.18
CA GLY A 233 12.38 9.34 2.66
C GLY A 233 13.59 8.51 3.04
N MET A 234 14.18 7.78 2.09
CA MET A 234 15.23 6.77 2.32
C MET A 234 16.38 6.86 1.31
N THR A 235 17.52 6.23 1.64
CA THR A 235 18.67 6.00 0.75
C THR A 235 19.30 4.63 1.04
N PRO A 236 19.84 3.92 0.02
CA PRO A 236 20.49 2.64 0.25
C PRO A 236 21.83 2.82 0.96
N PRO A 237 22.31 1.90 1.81
CA PRO A 237 23.62 1.99 2.45
C PRO A 237 24.77 2.17 1.45
N ARG A 238 25.87 2.77 1.90
CA ARG A 238 27.03 2.99 1.02
C ARG A 238 27.56 1.67 0.48
N GLY A 239 27.74 1.59 -0.84
CA GLY A 239 28.28 0.41 -1.50
C GLY A 239 27.28 -0.74 -1.70
N VAL A 240 26.00 -0.53 -1.36
CA VAL A 240 24.94 -1.52 -1.57
C VAL A 240 23.96 -1.01 -2.62
N SER A 241 23.63 -1.88 -3.58
CA SER A 241 22.49 -1.66 -4.48
C SER A 241 21.23 -2.12 -3.74
N GLY A 242 20.47 -1.17 -3.18
CA GLY A 242 19.28 -1.50 -2.39
C GLY A 242 18.07 -1.87 -3.24
N GLU A 243 17.05 -2.43 -2.60
CA GLU A 243 15.77 -2.80 -3.23
C GLU A 243 14.56 -2.28 -2.43
N VAL A 244 13.55 -1.79 -3.13
CA VAL A 244 12.24 -1.45 -2.56
C VAL A 244 11.16 -2.31 -3.23
N ILE A 245 10.34 -2.99 -2.43
CA ILE A 245 9.21 -3.79 -2.89
C ILE A 245 7.92 -3.19 -2.34
N VAL A 246 7.01 -2.82 -3.23
CA VAL A 246 5.65 -2.41 -2.91
C VAL A 246 4.72 -3.44 -3.51
N GLN A 247 4.11 -4.28 -2.67
CA GLN A 247 3.32 -5.39 -3.18
C GLN A 247 2.00 -5.64 -2.49
N ASN A 248 1.02 -6.13 -3.23
CA ASN A 248 -0.22 -6.62 -2.63
C ASN A 248 -0.97 -5.56 -1.81
N ASN A 249 -0.81 -4.27 -2.12
CA ASN A 249 -1.48 -3.19 -1.40
C ASN A 249 -2.71 -2.70 -2.16
N PHE A 250 -3.70 -2.22 -1.42
CA PHE A 250 -4.79 -1.40 -1.94
C PHE A 250 -4.44 0.08 -1.78
N PHE A 251 -4.53 0.84 -2.87
CA PHE A 251 -4.52 2.29 -2.88
C PHE A 251 -5.90 2.78 -3.35
N LEU A 252 -6.72 3.24 -2.41
CA LEU A 252 -8.13 3.56 -2.63
C LEU A 252 -8.41 5.04 -2.36
N ASN A 253 -8.89 5.79 -3.36
CA ASN A 253 -9.33 7.18 -3.15
C ASN A 253 -8.29 8.07 -2.47
N ASN A 254 -7.06 8.04 -2.98
CA ASN A 254 -6.00 8.94 -2.54
C ASN A 254 -5.81 10.06 -3.58
N LEU A 255 -5.54 11.28 -3.12
CA LEU A 255 -4.93 12.32 -3.94
C LEU A 255 -3.44 12.00 -4.08
N LEU A 256 -2.98 11.64 -5.28
CA LEU A 256 -1.67 11.03 -5.54
C LEU A 256 -1.46 9.73 -4.74
N ALA A 257 -1.68 8.60 -5.39
CA ALA A 257 -1.59 7.30 -4.74
C ALA A 257 -0.15 6.93 -4.40
N PHE A 258 0.79 7.13 -5.32
CA PHE A 258 2.17 6.73 -5.13
C PHE A 258 3.13 7.59 -5.96
N GLU A 259 4.34 7.77 -5.45
CA GLU A 259 5.41 8.53 -6.10
C GLU A 259 6.69 7.72 -5.99
N THR A 260 7.43 7.54 -7.09
CA THR A 260 8.69 6.77 -7.08
C THR A 260 9.90 7.61 -6.67
N GLN A 261 9.68 8.83 -6.16
CA GLN A 261 10.75 9.69 -5.66
C GLN A 261 11.23 9.21 -4.29
N THR A 262 12.55 9.15 -4.13
CA THR A 262 13.19 9.02 -2.82
C THR A 262 13.63 10.37 -2.27
N TYR A 263 13.41 10.59 -0.97
CA TYR A 263 13.81 11.80 -0.25
C TYR A 263 14.89 11.47 0.79
N GLY A 264 16.00 10.90 0.32
CA GLY A 264 17.05 10.34 1.15
C GLY A 264 18.06 11.33 1.71
N ARG A 265 19.05 10.82 2.46
CA ARG A 265 20.12 11.65 3.06
C ARG A 265 21.20 12.06 2.07
N ARG A 266 21.36 11.30 0.99
CA ARG A 266 22.45 11.41 0.03
C ARG A 266 21.87 11.71 -1.34
N ILE A 267 22.29 12.83 -1.90
CA ILE A 267 21.95 13.22 -3.28
C ILE A 267 22.68 12.26 -4.24
N GLY A 268 21.99 11.80 -5.28
CA GLY A 268 22.59 10.96 -6.33
C GLY A 268 22.96 9.55 -5.88
N ALA A 269 22.31 9.02 -4.83
CA ALA A 269 22.46 7.65 -4.38
C ALA A 269 21.16 6.86 -4.64
N PRO A 270 20.85 6.53 -5.92
CA PRO A 270 19.64 5.80 -6.25
C PRO A 270 19.67 4.40 -5.66
N TYR A 271 18.50 3.88 -5.33
CA TYR A 271 18.31 2.45 -5.13
C TYR A 271 18.55 1.69 -6.43
N GLY A 272 18.98 0.44 -6.34
CA GLY A 272 19.11 -0.41 -7.52
C GLY A 272 17.77 -0.64 -8.18
N ARG A 273 16.76 -1.00 -7.38
CA ARG A 273 15.49 -1.47 -7.92
C ARG A 273 14.28 -1.06 -7.09
N LEU A 274 13.22 -0.66 -7.79
CA LEU A 274 11.85 -0.59 -7.29
C LEU A 274 11.00 -1.66 -7.97
N VAL A 275 10.32 -2.52 -7.20
CA VAL A 275 9.31 -3.43 -7.73
C VAL A 275 7.95 -3.13 -7.14
N VAL A 276 7.00 -2.81 -8.01
CA VAL A 276 5.60 -2.56 -7.68
C VAL A 276 4.77 -3.69 -8.29
N ARG A 277 4.29 -4.62 -7.45
CA ARG A 277 3.61 -5.83 -7.94
C ARG A 277 2.30 -6.17 -7.24
N ASN A 278 1.33 -6.69 -7.97
CA ASN A 278 0.04 -7.14 -7.40
C ASN A 278 -0.67 -6.06 -6.57
N ASN A 279 -0.50 -4.77 -6.86
CA ASN A 279 -1.21 -3.71 -6.13
C ASN A 279 -2.48 -3.31 -6.89
N SER A 280 -3.51 -2.90 -6.14
CA SER A 280 -4.75 -2.36 -6.70
C SER A 280 -4.82 -0.85 -6.47
N PHE A 281 -4.65 -0.07 -7.54
CA PHE A 281 -4.83 1.38 -7.58
C PHE A 281 -6.23 1.68 -8.09
N LEU A 282 -7.16 1.95 -7.17
CA LEU A 282 -8.59 2.07 -7.45
C LEU A 282 -9.11 3.45 -7.07
N ALA A 283 -9.77 4.11 -8.03
CA ALA A 283 -10.43 5.39 -7.82
C ALA A 283 -9.51 6.44 -7.17
N ASN A 284 -8.24 6.51 -7.56
CA ASN A 284 -7.34 7.57 -7.10
C ASN A 284 -7.49 8.81 -7.99
N PHE A 285 -7.09 9.95 -7.43
CA PHE A 285 -7.33 11.25 -8.01
C PHE A 285 -6.04 12.04 -8.19
N PRO A 286 -5.98 12.89 -9.23
CA PRO A 286 -4.87 13.83 -9.38
C PRO A 286 -4.74 14.68 -8.12
N TYR A 287 -3.50 14.89 -7.67
CA TYR A 287 -3.26 15.93 -6.67
C TYR A 287 -3.44 17.31 -7.30
N ASN A 288 -3.05 17.51 -8.57
CA ASN A 288 -3.42 18.70 -9.32
C ASN A 288 -4.24 18.31 -10.56
N PRO A 289 -5.52 18.69 -10.64
CA PRO A 289 -6.35 18.35 -11.78
C PRO A 289 -6.11 19.21 -13.03
N ASP A 290 -5.26 20.25 -12.94
CA ASP A 290 -4.87 21.05 -14.09
C ASP A 290 -4.07 20.21 -15.10
N PRO A 291 -4.59 20.04 -16.34
CA PRO A 291 -3.92 19.35 -17.44
C PRO A 291 -2.48 19.75 -17.74
N THR A 292 -2.07 20.94 -17.33
CA THR A 292 -0.76 21.50 -17.65
C THR A 292 0.23 21.41 -16.49
N SER A 293 -0.21 20.89 -15.34
CA SER A 293 0.57 20.83 -14.11
C SER A 293 1.19 19.46 -13.85
N SER A 294 1.88 19.34 -12.72
CA SER A 294 2.40 18.08 -12.18
C SER A 294 1.34 17.40 -11.30
N ASN A 295 1.49 16.10 -11.03
CA ASN A 295 0.67 15.28 -10.14
C ASN A 295 -0.77 15.06 -10.63
N VAL A 296 -0.91 14.71 -11.90
CA VAL A 296 -2.17 14.49 -12.64
C VAL A 296 -2.63 13.02 -12.64
N SER A 297 -1.80 12.06 -12.23
CA SER A 297 -2.12 10.61 -12.27
C SER A 297 -2.06 9.95 -10.89
N ALA A 298 -2.49 8.69 -10.80
CA ALA A 298 -2.39 7.90 -9.57
C ALA A 298 -0.93 7.67 -9.14
N VAL A 299 -0.07 7.35 -10.09
CA VAL A 299 1.36 7.11 -9.87
C VAL A 299 2.19 8.17 -10.57
N GLU A 300 3.07 8.83 -9.84
CA GLU A 300 4.10 9.70 -10.42
C GLU A 300 5.43 8.96 -10.51
N LEU A 301 5.95 8.85 -11.74
CA LEU A 301 7.25 8.28 -12.02
C LEU A 301 8.31 9.38 -11.97
N HIS A 302 9.23 9.25 -11.03
CA HIS A 302 10.39 10.10 -10.89
C HIS A 302 11.60 9.56 -11.68
N THR A 303 12.65 10.36 -11.72
CA THR A 303 13.89 10.11 -12.46
C THR A 303 14.75 8.98 -11.89
N SER A 304 15.73 8.55 -12.69
CA SER A 304 16.78 7.58 -12.34
C SER A 304 17.67 8.00 -11.14
N GLU A 305 17.50 9.22 -10.64
CA GLU A 305 18.13 9.68 -9.39
C GLU A 305 17.55 8.98 -8.14
N SER A 306 16.35 8.38 -8.25
CA SER A 306 15.70 7.62 -7.17
C SER A 306 15.93 6.12 -7.28
N PHE A 307 15.77 5.56 -8.48
CA PHE A 307 15.91 4.13 -8.75
C PHE A 307 16.62 3.92 -10.08
N GLN A 308 17.52 2.94 -10.18
CA GLN A 308 18.14 2.57 -11.45
C GLN A 308 17.16 1.78 -12.33
N GLU A 309 16.41 0.85 -11.73
CA GLU A 309 15.37 0.05 -12.38
C GLU A 309 14.02 0.24 -11.66
N THR A 310 12.94 0.35 -12.42
CA THR A 310 11.56 0.39 -11.91
C THR A 310 10.66 -0.59 -12.67
N VAL A 311 10.07 -1.53 -11.93
CA VAL A 311 9.20 -2.58 -12.47
C VAL A 311 7.78 -2.44 -11.94
N PHE A 312 6.81 -2.37 -12.83
CA PHE A 312 5.38 -2.47 -12.52
C PHE A 312 4.83 -3.75 -13.15
N GLU A 313 4.42 -4.71 -12.31
CA GLU A 313 3.90 -5.99 -12.77
C GLU A 313 2.61 -6.44 -12.08
N ARG A 314 1.65 -6.99 -12.84
CA ARG A 314 0.43 -7.58 -12.27
C ARG A 314 -0.38 -6.63 -11.38
N ASN A 315 -0.24 -5.33 -11.57
CA ASN A 315 -1.05 -4.35 -10.87
C ASN A 315 -2.38 -4.16 -11.57
N LEU A 316 -3.35 -3.66 -10.82
CA LEU A 316 -4.66 -3.25 -11.29
C LEU A 316 -4.78 -1.73 -11.16
N PHE A 317 -4.98 -1.04 -12.29
CA PHE A 317 -5.25 0.40 -12.34
C PHE A 317 -6.66 0.63 -12.87
N ALA A 318 -7.60 0.95 -11.98
CA ALA A 318 -8.98 1.18 -12.37
C ALA A 318 -9.56 2.48 -11.80
N TYR A 319 -10.32 3.19 -12.61
CA TYR A 319 -11.05 4.40 -12.23
C TYR A 319 -10.15 5.55 -11.74
N ASN A 320 -8.86 5.56 -12.07
CA ASN A 320 -7.96 6.63 -11.62
C ASN A 320 -8.14 7.85 -12.52
N ALA A 321 -8.88 8.86 -12.07
CA ALA A 321 -9.51 9.82 -12.96
C ALA A 321 -8.55 10.55 -13.93
N GLY A 322 -7.32 10.83 -13.51
CA GLY A 322 -6.34 11.57 -14.30
C GLY A 322 -5.23 10.72 -14.95
N GLY A 323 -5.28 9.39 -14.81
CA GLY A 323 -4.33 8.47 -15.44
C GLY A 323 -3.74 7.48 -14.45
N ALA A 324 -3.20 6.36 -14.97
CA ALA A 324 -2.48 5.40 -14.16
C ALA A 324 -1.10 5.93 -13.77
N PHE A 325 -0.32 6.38 -14.76
CA PHE A 325 1.03 6.91 -14.60
C PHE A 325 1.14 8.35 -15.06
N GLN A 326 2.07 9.07 -14.47
CA GLN A 326 2.55 10.36 -14.94
C GLN A 326 4.07 10.38 -15.00
N VAL A 327 4.58 11.06 -16.02
CA VAL A 327 5.98 11.45 -16.16
C VAL A 327 6.05 12.94 -16.45
N ASP A 328 6.88 13.68 -15.71
CA ASP A 328 7.12 15.12 -15.93
C ASP A 328 8.49 15.43 -16.54
N TRP A 329 9.25 14.39 -16.86
CA TRP A 329 10.65 14.49 -17.24
C TRP A 329 10.88 13.93 -18.65
N PRO A 330 11.92 14.42 -19.36
CA PRO A 330 12.41 13.75 -20.56
C PRO A 330 12.70 12.26 -20.31
N GLN A 331 12.46 11.41 -21.33
CA GLN A 331 12.60 9.95 -21.22
C GLN A 331 14.01 9.51 -20.82
N ASP A 332 15.05 10.22 -21.26
CA ASP A 332 16.46 9.96 -20.91
C ASP A 332 16.78 10.17 -19.42
N ARG A 333 15.83 10.72 -18.64
CA ARG A 333 15.93 10.84 -17.19
C ARG A 333 15.14 9.78 -16.43
N LEU A 334 14.35 8.94 -17.11
CA LEU A 334 13.63 7.85 -16.45
C LEU A 334 14.60 6.75 -16.01
N ALA A 335 14.18 5.98 -15.00
CA ALA A 335 14.83 4.72 -14.66
C ALA A 335 14.62 3.70 -15.79
N ASP A 336 15.43 2.64 -15.83
CA ASP A 336 15.15 1.48 -16.68
C ASP A 336 13.77 0.95 -16.31
N PHE A 337 12.81 1.08 -17.23
CA PHE A 337 11.39 0.92 -16.93
C PHE A 337 10.84 -0.37 -17.52
N THR A 338 10.13 -1.14 -16.70
CA THR A 338 9.37 -2.31 -17.12
C THR A 338 7.92 -2.18 -16.70
N LEU A 339 7.00 -2.30 -17.65
CA LEU A 339 5.57 -2.35 -17.43
C LEU A 339 5.01 -3.64 -18.03
N ARG A 340 4.72 -4.63 -17.20
CA ARG A 340 4.28 -5.94 -17.71
C ARG A 340 3.08 -6.53 -17.00
N GLU A 341 2.24 -7.22 -17.75
CA GLU A 341 1.12 -7.98 -17.20
C GLU A 341 0.24 -7.16 -16.26
N ASN A 342 -0.01 -5.87 -16.51
CA ASN A 342 -0.92 -5.04 -15.71
C ASN A 342 -2.31 -4.97 -16.37
N LEU A 343 -3.33 -4.68 -15.56
CA LEU A 343 -4.69 -4.45 -16.04
C LEU A 343 -5.08 -2.97 -15.89
N PHE A 344 -5.59 -2.38 -16.98
CA PHE A 344 -6.07 -1.00 -17.03
C PHE A 344 -7.56 -0.93 -17.29
N PHE A 345 -8.26 -0.01 -16.60
CA PHE A 345 -9.66 0.24 -16.85
C PHE A 345 -10.09 1.66 -16.45
N LEU A 346 -10.56 2.46 -17.42
CA LEU A 346 -11.17 3.78 -17.16
C LEU A 346 -10.29 4.76 -16.35
N ASN A 347 -9.03 4.91 -16.75
CA ASN A 347 -8.11 5.86 -16.09
C ASN A 347 -8.11 7.26 -16.75
N GLY A 348 -8.90 7.48 -17.82
CA GLY A 348 -8.79 8.69 -18.64
C GLY A 348 -9.89 9.74 -18.47
N VAL A 349 -10.80 9.57 -17.51
CA VAL A 349 -12.05 10.35 -17.48
C VAL A 349 -11.84 11.86 -17.29
N LEU A 350 -10.78 12.31 -16.63
CA LEU A 350 -10.40 13.73 -16.52
C LEU A 350 -10.08 14.34 -17.89
N TRP A 351 -9.56 13.52 -18.81
CA TRP A 351 -9.19 13.88 -20.17
C TRP A 351 -10.36 13.77 -21.15
N GLY A 352 -11.54 13.35 -20.68
CA GLY A 352 -12.68 13.03 -21.55
C GLY A 352 -12.55 11.67 -22.24
N GLU A 353 -11.56 10.86 -21.86
CA GLU A 353 -11.31 9.55 -22.46
C GLU A 353 -12.01 8.44 -21.66
N GLY A 354 -12.90 7.73 -22.32
CA GLY A 354 -13.77 6.70 -21.72
C GLY A 354 -13.43 5.26 -22.10
N ALA A 355 -12.37 5.05 -22.89
CA ALA A 355 -11.93 3.71 -23.27
C ALA A 355 -11.25 3.01 -22.09
N ALA A 356 -11.21 1.68 -22.09
CA ALA A 356 -10.62 0.89 -21.00
C ALA A 356 -9.11 1.12 -20.91
N GLU A 357 -8.47 1.17 -22.08
CA GLU A 357 -7.06 1.32 -22.37
C GLU A 357 -6.54 2.76 -22.28
N ALA A 358 -7.42 3.75 -22.11
CA ALA A 358 -7.03 5.15 -22.16
C ALA A 358 -6.24 5.61 -20.92
N ALA A 359 -5.34 6.57 -21.14
CA ALA A 359 -4.56 7.27 -20.13
C ALA A 359 -3.78 6.32 -19.21
N VAL A 360 -3.09 5.35 -19.80
CA VAL A 360 -2.06 4.58 -19.10
C VAL A 360 -0.97 5.54 -18.65
N PHE A 361 -0.53 6.44 -19.53
CA PHE A 361 0.31 7.58 -19.18
C PHE A 361 -0.39 8.90 -19.48
N ALA A 362 -0.24 9.87 -18.58
CA ALA A 362 -0.60 11.26 -18.81
C ALA A 362 0.54 12.14 -18.27
N GLY A 363 1.17 12.96 -19.10
CA GLY A 363 2.34 13.72 -18.66
C GLY A 363 3.08 14.47 -19.76
N LYS A 364 4.22 15.05 -19.40
CA LYS A 364 5.09 15.82 -20.30
C LYS A 364 6.20 14.92 -20.83
N PHE A 365 6.16 14.60 -22.11
CA PHE A 365 7.18 13.79 -22.76
C PHE A 365 8.15 14.66 -23.57
N GLY A 366 9.45 14.51 -23.28
CA GLY A 366 10.55 15.15 -24.02
C GLY A 366 11.00 16.51 -23.48
N THR A 367 11.93 17.16 -24.19
CA THR A 367 12.57 18.43 -23.80
C THR A 367 11.70 19.67 -24.04
N GLY A 368 10.51 19.50 -24.64
CA GLY A 368 9.46 20.51 -24.75
C GLY A 368 8.22 20.06 -23.99
N ALA A 369 7.53 20.98 -23.31
CA ALA A 369 6.38 20.71 -22.44
C ALA A 369 5.11 20.30 -23.21
N VAL A 370 5.19 19.35 -24.15
CA VAL A 370 4.01 18.81 -24.82
C VAL A 370 3.40 17.77 -23.88
N TYR A 371 2.25 18.14 -23.35
CA TYR A 371 1.42 17.23 -22.57
C TYR A 371 0.83 16.17 -23.51
N ARG A 372 1.04 14.89 -23.20
CA ARG A 372 0.46 13.76 -23.93
C ARG A 372 -0.33 12.88 -23.00
N ILE A 373 -1.37 12.28 -23.55
CA ILE A 373 -2.14 11.20 -22.95
C ILE A 373 -1.92 10.02 -23.88
N LEU A 374 -1.31 8.96 -23.36
CA LEU A 374 -1.02 7.75 -24.11
C LEU A 374 -1.97 6.66 -23.63
N ASP A 375 -2.62 5.99 -24.57
CA ASP A 375 -3.33 4.75 -24.29
C ASP A 375 -2.34 3.58 -24.16
N LEU A 376 -2.86 2.37 -23.96
CA LEU A 376 -2.02 1.19 -23.79
C LEU A 376 -1.14 0.88 -25.01
N TYR A 377 -1.63 1.13 -26.22
CA TYR A 377 -0.92 0.81 -27.46
C TYR A 377 0.15 1.86 -27.75
N ASP A 378 -0.19 3.14 -27.56
CA ASP A 378 0.77 4.23 -27.69
C ASP A 378 1.92 4.08 -26.69
N VAL A 379 1.67 3.56 -25.48
CA VAL A 379 2.73 3.32 -24.48
C VAL A 379 3.75 2.28 -24.96
N GLU A 380 3.32 1.25 -25.69
CA GLU A 380 4.22 0.21 -26.23
C GLU A 380 5.16 0.79 -27.28
N ASP A 381 4.70 1.77 -28.06
CA ASP A 381 5.46 2.39 -29.15
C ASP A 381 6.28 3.62 -28.70
N ASP A 382 5.75 4.43 -27.78
CA ASP A 382 6.30 5.75 -27.45
C ASP A 382 7.15 5.76 -26.17
N VAL A 383 7.06 4.77 -25.26
CA VAL A 383 7.82 4.75 -24.00
C VAL A 383 9.07 3.87 -24.13
N ASP A 384 10.24 4.45 -23.84
CA ASP A 384 11.51 3.71 -23.78
C ASP A 384 11.55 2.80 -22.54
N GLY A 385 11.12 1.55 -22.71
CA GLY A 385 11.04 0.54 -21.65
C GLY A 385 10.50 -0.80 -22.13
N GLU A 386 10.55 -1.83 -21.28
CA GLU A 386 9.96 -3.13 -21.57
C GLU A 386 8.46 -3.09 -21.27
N VAL A 387 7.62 -3.00 -22.30
CA VAL A 387 6.16 -3.03 -22.20
C VAL A 387 5.63 -4.34 -22.77
N SER A 388 4.99 -5.19 -21.96
CA SER A 388 4.53 -6.50 -22.46
C SER A 388 3.37 -7.10 -21.67
N GLY A 389 2.47 -7.83 -22.34
CA GLY A 389 1.41 -8.63 -21.68
C GLY A 389 0.36 -7.83 -20.88
N ASN A 390 0.37 -6.51 -20.98
CA ASN A 390 -0.64 -5.64 -20.35
C ASN A 390 -1.98 -5.77 -21.08
N VAL A 391 -3.07 -5.57 -20.35
CA VAL A 391 -4.44 -5.77 -20.84
C VAL A 391 -5.37 -4.65 -20.38
N ALA A 392 -6.47 -4.44 -21.09
CA ALA A 392 -7.48 -3.45 -20.73
C ALA A 392 -8.90 -3.99 -20.89
N PHE A 393 -9.59 -4.18 -19.77
CA PHE A 393 -10.98 -4.65 -19.72
C PHE A 393 -11.60 -4.41 -18.33
N ASP A 394 -12.92 -4.53 -18.22
CA ASP A 394 -13.63 -4.29 -16.95
C ASP A 394 -13.31 -5.39 -15.91
N PRO A 395 -12.67 -5.04 -14.77
CA PRO A 395 -12.37 -6.00 -13.71
C PRO A 395 -13.59 -6.27 -12.80
N GLN A 396 -14.68 -5.53 -12.96
CA GLN A 396 -15.91 -5.62 -12.17
C GLN A 396 -15.68 -5.48 -10.66
N VAL A 397 -14.74 -4.60 -10.28
CA VAL A 397 -14.40 -4.37 -8.86
C VAL A 397 -15.54 -3.64 -8.15
N PRO A 398 -16.05 -4.16 -7.01
CA PRO A 398 -17.02 -3.44 -6.22
C PRO A 398 -16.35 -2.29 -5.45
N ILE A 399 -16.80 -1.06 -5.67
CA ILE A 399 -16.33 0.12 -4.93
C ILE A 399 -17.40 0.56 -3.94
N VAL A 400 -17.06 0.59 -2.65
CA VAL A 400 -17.96 1.02 -1.57
C VAL A 400 -17.69 2.48 -1.20
N MET A 401 -18.61 3.37 -1.56
CA MET A 401 -18.57 4.79 -1.19
C MET A 401 -19.30 5.03 0.14
N ALA A 402 -18.84 6.02 0.92
CA ALA A 402 -19.60 6.52 2.05
C ALA A 402 -20.91 7.18 1.54
N PRO A 403 -22.04 7.01 2.25
CA PRO A 403 -23.28 7.67 1.88
C PRO A 403 -23.10 9.18 1.76
N LEU A 404 -23.67 9.79 0.71
CA LEU A 404 -23.75 11.25 0.61
C LEU A 404 -24.54 11.78 1.81
N GLN A 405 -24.01 12.82 2.46
CA GLN A 405 -24.83 13.63 3.37
C GLN A 405 -25.85 14.37 2.49
N SER A 406 -27.13 14.01 2.61
CA SER A 406 -28.17 14.38 1.66
C SER A 406 -28.28 15.90 1.46
N VAL A 407 -28.28 16.31 0.18
CA VAL A 407 -28.89 17.56 -0.28
C VAL A 407 -30.08 17.18 -1.16
N ASP A 408 -31.22 17.83 -0.94
CA ASP A 408 -32.53 17.47 -1.51
C ASP A 408 -32.52 17.43 -3.06
N GLY A 409 -32.83 16.27 -3.64
CA GLY A 409 -32.61 15.93 -5.06
C GLY A 409 -33.88 15.73 -5.88
N ALA A 410 -35.01 16.33 -5.48
CA ALA A 410 -36.34 16.02 -6.00
C ALA A 410 -36.62 16.39 -7.49
N SER A 411 -35.67 16.90 -8.27
CA SER A 411 -35.94 17.52 -9.58
C SER A 411 -35.24 16.92 -10.80
N VAL A 412 -34.74 15.68 -10.77
CA VAL A 412 -33.76 15.24 -11.79
C VAL A 412 -34.02 13.85 -12.37
N SER A 413 -34.10 13.78 -13.71
CA SER A 413 -34.17 12.52 -14.47
C SER A 413 -32.89 12.29 -15.26
N ALA A 414 -32.04 11.35 -14.80
CA ALA A 414 -30.83 10.93 -15.52
C ALA A 414 -31.05 9.61 -16.28
N GLN A 415 -30.46 9.49 -17.47
CA GLN A 415 -30.46 8.27 -18.29
C GLN A 415 -29.45 7.23 -17.72
N PRO A 416 -29.78 5.93 -17.71
CA PRO A 416 -28.87 4.88 -17.21
C PRO A 416 -27.85 4.48 -18.30
N THR A 417 -26.63 5.02 -18.20
CA THR A 417 -25.51 4.63 -19.07
C THR A 417 -24.27 4.38 -18.21
N LEU A 418 -23.35 3.52 -18.65
CA LEU A 418 -22.09 3.23 -17.95
C LEU A 418 -21.31 4.51 -17.63
N MET A 419 -21.26 5.44 -18.59
CA MET A 419 -20.63 6.76 -18.39
C MET A 419 -21.37 7.61 -17.35
N ASN A 420 -22.69 7.48 -17.20
CA ASN A 420 -23.46 8.17 -16.17
C ASN A 420 -23.28 7.55 -14.77
N ASP A 421 -23.03 6.24 -14.68
CA ASP A 421 -22.72 5.57 -13.41
C ASP A 421 -21.28 5.88 -12.96
N VAL A 422 -20.34 5.98 -13.90
CA VAL A 422 -18.98 6.51 -13.66
C VAL A 422 -19.04 7.99 -13.26
N ARG A 423 -19.86 8.80 -13.94
CA ARG A 423 -20.10 10.21 -13.56
C ARG A 423 -20.78 10.37 -12.19
N ARG A 424 -21.63 9.43 -11.78
CA ARG A 424 -22.18 9.36 -10.41
C ARG A 424 -21.10 9.01 -9.39
N LEU A 425 -20.21 8.07 -9.72
CA LEU A 425 -19.00 7.76 -8.95
C LEU A 425 -18.09 8.99 -8.85
N PHE A 426 -18.16 9.93 -9.79
CA PHE A 426 -17.40 11.18 -9.80
C PHE A 426 -18.24 12.45 -9.50
N GLY A 427 -19.44 12.30 -8.92
CA GLY A 427 -20.37 13.37 -8.53
C GLY A 427 -20.57 14.48 -9.55
N ALA A 428 -20.52 14.16 -10.84
CA ALA A 428 -21.06 15.05 -11.84
C ALA A 428 -22.57 15.16 -11.56
N ASN A 429 -23.00 16.39 -11.26
CA ASN A 429 -24.40 16.74 -11.12
C ASN A 429 -25.17 16.16 -12.32
N THR A 430 -26.21 15.37 -12.04
CA THR A 430 -27.27 15.07 -13.03
C THR A 430 -28.11 16.33 -13.34
N ASP A 431 -27.87 17.40 -12.58
CA ASP A 431 -28.33 18.76 -12.84
C ASP A 431 -27.40 19.47 -13.84
N GLY A 432 -27.91 20.39 -14.64
CA GLY A 432 -27.15 21.20 -15.59
C GLY A 432 -26.16 22.20 -14.95
N GLY A 433 -25.33 21.75 -14.01
CA GLY A 433 -24.22 22.49 -13.41
C GLY A 433 -22.95 21.64 -13.43
N THR A 434 -21.90 22.16 -14.06
CA THR A 434 -20.60 21.52 -14.22
C THR A 434 -19.91 21.38 -12.86
N VAL A 435 -19.99 20.21 -12.22
CA VAL A 435 -18.99 19.85 -11.21
C VAL A 435 -17.73 19.48 -11.99
N ALA A 436 -16.67 20.28 -11.84
CA ALA A 436 -15.40 19.96 -12.46
C ALA A 436 -14.90 18.64 -11.84
N ILE A 437 -14.83 17.56 -12.65
CA ILE A 437 -14.26 16.25 -12.28
C ILE A 437 -12.92 16.41 -11.55
N ALA A 438 -12.20 17.48 -11.89
CA ALA A 438 -11.04 18.03 -11.23
C ALA A 438 -11.04 17.97 -9.68
N ASN A 439 -12.18 18.12 -9.00
CA ASN A 439 -12.24 18.26 -7.55
C ASN A 439 -13.03 17.14 -6.83
N PHE A 440 -13.37 16.05 -7.52
CA PHE A 440 -14.24 15.04 -6.94
C PHE A 440 -13.45 13.83 -6.45
N ALA A 441 -13.21 13.72 -5.14
CA ALA A 441 -12.63 12.52 -4.49
C ALA A 441 -13.51 12.09 -3.30
N PRO A 442 -14.55 11.26 -3.51
CA PRO A 442 -15.59 10.99 -2.52
C PRO A 442 -15.02 10.17 -1.37
N GLN A 443 -15.48 10.38 -0.13
CA GLN A 443 -15.05 9.50 0.97
C GLN A 443 -15.35 8.02 0.65
N MET A 444 -14.33 7.17 0.69
CA MET A 444 -14.48 5.71 0.61
C MET A 444 -14.50 5.08 1.99
N MET A 445 -15.17 3.93 2.11
CA MET A 445 -15.13 3.08 3.30
C MET A 445 -14.53 1.74 2.95
N PHE A 446 -13.69 1.21 3.83
CA PHE A 446 -13.27 -0.18 3.74
C PHE A 446 -14.24 -1.06 4.55
N ASP A 447 -14.91 -2.00 3.88
CA ASP A 447 -15.68 -3.06 4.53
C ASP A 447 -15.02 -4.40 4.25
N ILE A 448 -14.60 -5.08 5.31
CA ILE A 448 -13.93 -6.38 5.23
C ILE A 448 -14.81 -7.46 4.59
N ARG A 449 -16.13 -7.28 4.57
CA ARG A 449 -17.09 -8.18 3.92
C ARG A 449 -17.24 -7.91 2.43
N ALA A 450 -16.72 -6.77 1.97
CA ALA A 450 -16.79 -6.30 0.58
C ALA A 450 -15.42 -5.75 0.16
N VAL A 451 -14.37 -6.55 0.32
CA VAL A 451 -13.02 -6.21 -0.13
C VAL A 451 -13.06 -5.96 -1.65
N PRO A 452 -12.46 -4.86 -2.17
CA PRO A 452 -12.59 -4.45 -3.57
C PRO A 452 -11.69 -5.29 -4.49
N LEU A 453 -11.98 -6.59 -4.57
CA LEU A 453 -11.30 -7.56 -5.44
C LEU A 453 -12.03 -7.68 -6.78
N PRO A 454 -11.31 -7.97 -7.89
CA PRO A 454 -11.93 -8.25 -9.18
C PRO A 454 -12.97 -9.37 -9.10
N GLN A 455 -14.13 -9.16 -9.73
CA GLN A 455 -15.19 -10.18 -9.83
C GLN A 455 -15.16 -10.89 -11.19
N ASN A 456 -14.57 -10.26 -12.20
CA ASN A 456 -14.28 -10.90 -13.47
C ASN A 456 -13.16 -11.96 -13.27
N GLU A 457 -13.42 -13.20 -13.68
CA GLU A 457 -12.47 -14.32 -13.53
C GLU A 457 -11.12 -14.04 -14.21
N GLU A 458 -11.11 -13.42 -15.39
CA GLU A 458 -9.89 -13.09 -16.12
C GLU A 458 -9.08 -12.00 -15.40
N ALA A 459 -9.75 -11.14 -14.62
CA ALA A 459 -9.10 -10.06 -13.88
C ALA A 459 -8.50 -10.52 -12.53
N LYS A 460 -8.81 -11.73 -12.05
CA LYS A 460 -8.35 -12.19 -10.72
C LYS A 460 -6.83 -12.32 -10.59
N ALA A 461 -6.11 -12.45 -11.71
CA ALA A 461 -4.66 -12.52 -11.71
C ALA A 461 -3.96 -11.17 -11.48
N PHE A 462 -4.72 -10.05 -11.45
CA PHE A 462 -4.20 -8.70 -11.35
C PHE A 462 -4.63 -8.04 -10.04
N GLY A 463 -3.82 -7.09 -9.58
CA GLY A 463 -4.02 -6.41 -8.32
C GLY A 463 -3.84 -7.32 -7.12
N VAL A 464 -4.45 -6.94 -5.99
CA VAL A 464 -4.29 -7.64 -4.72
C VAL A 464 -4.70 -9.11 -4.81
N GLN A 465 -3.81 -9.97 -4.33
CA GLN A 465 -3.90 -11.41 -4.24
C GLN A 465 -4.01 -11.84 -2.76
N PRO A 466 -5.21 -12.13 -2.24
CA PRO A 466 -5.39 -12.58 -0.85
C PRO A 466 -4.63 -13.87 -0.49
N ALA A 467 -4.25 -14.67 -1.49
CA ALA A 467 -3.47 -15.88 -1.30
C ALA A 467 -1.94 -15.63 -1.23
N ILE A 468 -1.45 -14.47 -1.69
CA ILE A 468 -0.02 -14.14 -1.75
C ILE A 468 0.27 -13.10 -0.67
N ILE A 469 0.35 -13.57 0.57
CA ILE A 469 0.55 -12.73 1.76
C ILE A 469 2.03 -12.74 2.14
N TYR A 470 2.62 -11.56 2.34
CA TYR A 470 4.04 -11.47 2.70
C TYR A 470 4.30 -12.09 4.08
N GLY A 471 5.32 -12.94 4.20
CA GLY A 471 5.63 -13.58 5.48
C GLY A 471 4.58 -14.59 5.97
N ALA A 472 3.62 -15.02 5.12
CA ALA A 472 2.81 -16.21 5.35
C ALA A 472 3.53 -17.45 4.80
N THR A 473 3.32 -18.62 5.42
CA THR A 473 3.91 -19.90 4.96
C THR A 473 3.49 -20.21 3.52
N GLY A 474 4.46 -20.39 2.61
CA GLY A 474 4.21 -20.87 1.25
C GLY A 474 4.04 -19.79 0.16
N ALA A 475 4.23 -18.51 0.46
CA ALA A 475 4.33 -17.50 -0.60
C ALA A 475 5.64 -17.69 -1.39
N PRO A 476 5.63 -17.66 -2.75
CA PRO A 476 6.87 -17.58 -3.51
C PRO A 476 7.63 -16.32 -3.09
N GLN A 477 8.87 -16.49 -2.63
CA GLN A 477 9.77 -15.40 -2.27
C GLN A 477 10.35 -14.71 -3.50
#